data_AF-A0A814PFA9-F1
#
_entry.id   AF-A0A814PFA9-F1
#
_cell.length_a   1.000
_cell.length_b   1.000
_cell.length_c   1.000
_cell.angle_alpha   90.00
_cell.angle_beta   90.00
_cell.angle_gamma   90.00
#
_symmetry.space_group_name_H-M   'P 1'
#
loop_
_entity.id
_entity.type
_entity.pdbx_description
1 polymer ?
#
loop_
_entity_poly.entity_id
_entity_poly.type
_entity_poly.pdbx_seq_one_letter_code
_entity_poly.pdbx_strand_id
1 'polypeptide(L)'
;MHIYFIIFICASPTLWAARTFRLNNQCGQKIWLGIQGQPLIYSGGVEVEARSTKDISVPDGWVAGRIWPRTNCRTVNGKFTCTTGDCGAPANGFGMGCNGIGGQPPATLAEFTLNGWGGSDYYDISNVDGNSMSMTIRPIPGQFTQVNNPSLGKYNCGAPTCIFDPNRCPPELQMDDGTGRKVCASICAAINNAQQRARFTHLQNIYNNPDTRSLVCCSCDGNHCVSPHDNVTPGGKCYVEQWPRSTQNTRYDEIFKTQCPDAYSWQFDDFASTYQCTKANYEIILCPSGDSSGGGSTVQWNGNNWAMSCDFRGNDLSNVKIAPELCGGKCAETQQCTHFTWSGYNGGTCWMKSGTVSKNDAISTSDSTMVCGVVDNKQPTPTTSTVQWNGNNWAMSCDFPGSDLSNVKIAPEFCGGKCAQTQQCTHYTWTQYSGGTCWMKSGAVSKNDAVATSDPTMVCGVN
;
A
#
# COMPACT_ATOMS: atom_id res chain seq x y z
N MET A 1 45.18 -14.38 60.95
CA MET A 1 44.88 -13.55 59.78
C MET A 1 44.52 -14.48 58.62
N HIS A 2 43.23 -14.71 58.37
CA HIS A 2 42.77 -15.56 57.25
C HIS A 2 42.42 -14.65 56.07
N ILE A 3 43.12 -14.81 54.95
CA ILE A 3 42.88 -14.07 53.70
C ILE A 3 41.84 -14.85 52.90
N TYR A 4 40.67 -14.26 52.70
CA TYR A 4 39.64 -14.79 51.79
C TYR A 4 39.92 -14.29 50.37
N PHE A 5 40.26 -15.20 49.46
CA PHE A 5 40.30 -14.93 48.03
C PHE A 5 38.86 -14.89 47.50
N ILE A 6 38.36 -13.70 47.15
CA ILE A 6 37.11 -13.53 46.42
C ILE A 6 37.41 -13.81 44.94
N ILE A 7 36.96 -14.96 44.44
CA ILE A 7 36.97 -15.27 43.01
C ILE A 7 35.81 -14.49 42.37
N PHE A 8 36.14 -13.42 41.64
CA PHE A 8 35.20 -12.78 40.72
C PHE A 8 34.99 -13.72 39.52
N ILE A 9 33.87 -14.45 39.51
CA ILE A 9 33.42 -15.15 38.31
C ILE A 9 32.92 -14.09 37.33
N CYS A 10 33.75 -13.73 36.36
CA CYS A 10 33.34 -12.89 35.24
C CYS A 10 32.41 -13.73 34.36
N ALA A 11 31.10 -13.51 34.49
CA ALA A 11 30.12 -14.11 33.58
C ALA A 11 30.34 -13.51 32.18
N SER A 12 30.97 -14.28 31.30
CA SER A 12 31.05 -13.95 29.88
C SER A 12 29.62 -13.87 29.33
N PRO A 13 29.21 -12.74 28.73
CA PRO A 13 27.87 -12.64 28.14
C PRO A 13 27.75 -13.72 27.07
N THR A 14 26.75 -14.58 27.20
CA THR A 14 26.33 -15.45 26.11
C THR A 14 25.99 -14.56 24.94
N LEU A 15 26.76 -14.63 23.84
CA LEU A 15 26.40 -14.01 22.58
C LEU A 15 25.18 -14.77 22.04
N TRP A 16 23.99 -14.25 22.32
CA TRP A 16 22.78 -14.70 21.66
C TRP A 16 22.96 -14.41 20.17
N ALA A 17 22.79 -15.42 19.32
CA ALA A 17 22.61 -15.15 17.90
C ALA A 17 21.45 -14.14 17.77
N ALA A 18 21.66 -13.09 16.98
CA ALA A 18 20.74 -11.96 16.90
C ALA A 18 20.27 -11.75 15.46
N ARG A 19 19.04 -11.26 15.33
CA ARG A 19 18.39 -10.91 14.06
C ARG A 19 18.28 -9.42 13.95
N THR A 20 18.56 -8.90 12.76
CA THR A 20 18.39 -7.49 12.43
C THR A 20 16.98 -7.26 11.92
N PHE A 21 16.31 -6.27 12.52
CA PHE A 21 15.03 -5.76 12.07
C PHE A 21 15.24 -4.32 11.60
N ARG A 22 15.08 -4.08 10.30
CA ARG A 22 15.14 -2.75 9.69
C ARG A 22 13.77 -2.10 9.72
N LEU A 23 13.64 -1.05 10.50
CA LEU A 23 12.42 -0.26 10.62
C LEU A 23 12.52 0.86 9.58
N ASN A 24 11.79 0.73 8.47
CA ASN A 24 11.83 1.64 7.34
C ASN A 24 10.58 2.53 7.36
N ASN A 25 10.74 3.78 7.82
CA ASN A 25 9.68 4.77 7.83
C ASN A 25 9.67 5.54 6.51
N GLN A 26 8.78 5.16 5.60
CA GLN A 26 8.55 5.90 4.35
C GLN A 26 7.46 6.97 4.51
N CYS A 27 6.89 7.16 5.70
CA CYS A 27 5.93 8.22 5.95
C CYS A 27 6.62 9.60 5.92
N GLY A 28 5.86 10.65 5.65
CA GLY A 28 6.32 12.05 5.72
C GLY A 28 6.45 12.59 7.14
N GLN A 29 6.10 11.79 8.14
CA GLN A 29 6.15 12.13 9.56
C GLN A 29 7.02 11.14 10.36
N LYS A 30 7.53 11.61 11.51
CA LYS A 30 8.17 10.75 12.50
C LYS A 30 7.16 9.74 13.05
N ILE A 31 7.60 8.50 13.24
CA ILE A 31 6.79 7.43 13.83
C ILE A 31 7.46 6.91 15.12
N TRP A 32 6.64 6.69 16.14
CA TRP A 32 7.05 6.04 17.38
C TRP A 32 6.53 4.62 17.39
N LEU A 33 7.39 3.64 17.17
CA LEU A 33 7.01 2.25 17.22
C LEU A 33 6.85 1.80 18.68
N GLY A 34 5.78 1.06 18.97
CA GLY A 34 5.66 0.23 20.16
C GLY A 34 6.22 -1.17 19.88
N ILE A 35 6.83 -1.78 20.89
CA ILE A 35 7.44 -3.12 20.78
C ILE A 35 7.02 -3.96 21.99
N GLN A 36 6.59 -5.19 21.73
CA GLN A 36 6.44 -6.26 22.71
C GLN A 36 7.22 -7.49 22.25
N GLY A 37 7.55 -8.36 23.19
CA GLY A 37 8.20 -9.64 22.92
C GLY A 37 9.01 -10.12 24.11
N GLN A 38 9.54 -11.33 23.99
CA GLN A 38 10.37 -11.95 25.02
C GLN A 38 11.75 -12.29 24.46
N PRO A 39 12.83 -11.65 24.96
CA PRO A 39 12.85 -10.54 25.92
C PRO A 39 12.29 -9.24 25.31
N LEU A 40 11.97 -8.29 26.19
CA LEU A 40 11.53 -6.95 25.79
C LEU A 40 12.71 -6.13 25.23
N ILE A 41 12.51 -5.52 24.06
CA ILE A 41 13.54 -4.76 23.34
C ILE A 41 13.24 -3.25 23.46
N TYR A 42 14.25 -2.41 23.69
CA TYR A 42 14.13 -0.95 23.83
C TYR A 42 13.06 -0.47 24.84
N SER A 43 12.90 -1.16 25.97
CA SER A 43 11.82 -0.86 26.93
C SER A 43 10.42 -0.82 26.28
N GLY A 44 10.26 -1.50 25.15
CA GLY A 44 9.04 -1.56 24.37
C GLY A 44 8.73 -0.33 23.52
N GLY A 45 9.69 0.54 23.19
CA GLY A 45 9.41 1.67 22.30
C GLY A 45 10.64 2.26 21.62
N VAL A 46 10.50 2.65 20.36
CA VAL A 46 11.58 3.25 19.57
C VAL A 46 11.02 4.27 18.57
N GLU A 47 11.71 5.39 18.37
CA GLU A 47 11.35 6.35 17.32
C GLU A 47 12.16 6.12 16.03
N VAL A 48 11.53 6.42 14.90
CA VAL A 48 12.11 6.40 13.55
C VAL A 48 11.71 7.70 12.84
N GLU A 49 12.70 8.49 12.40
CA GLU A 49 12.48 9.77 11.73
C GLU A 49 11.73 9.58 10.40
N ALA A 50 11.07 10.64 9.92
CA ALA A 50 10.43 10.65 8.61
C ALA A 50 11.43 10.27 7.50
N ARG A 51 11.00 9.47 6.53
CA ARG A 51 11.82 9.06 5.36
C ARG A 51 13.19 8.48 5.75
N SER A 52 13.24 7.72 6.86
CA SER A 52 14.48 7.16 7.39
C SER A 52 14.34 5.69 7.74
N THR A 53 15.49 5.04 7.91
CA THR A 53 15.58 3.65 8.37
C THR A 53 16.30 3.57 9.71
N LYS A 54 15.88 2.66 10.58
CA LYS A 54 16.56 2.34 11.84
C LYS A 54 16.63 0.84 12.03
N ASP A 55 17.84 0.31 12.19
CA ASP A 55 18.05 -1.11 12.45
C ASP A 55 18.01 -1.35 13.98
N ILE A 56 17.25 -2.36 14.39
CA ILE A 56 17.22 -2.88 15.76
C ILE A 56 17.65 -4.35 15.77
N SER A 57 18.13 -4.80 16.93
CA SER A 57 18.56 -6.19 17.14
C SER A 57 17.58 -6.90 18.06
N VAL A 58 17.11 -8.08 17.66
CA VAL A 58 16.31 -8.99 18.49
C VAL A 58 17.00 -10.35 18.61
N PRO A 59 16.75 -11.16 19.66
CA PRO A 59 17.32 -12.50 19.75
C PRO A 59 16.82 -13.45 18.65
N ASP A 60 17.61 -14.47 18.32
CA ASP A 60 17.27 -15.48 17.32
C ASP A 60 15.95 -16.24 17.61
N GLY A 61 15.65 -16.48 18.88
CA GLY A 61 14.40 -17.11 19.33
C GLY A 61 13.41 -16.12 19.92
N TRP A 62 13.31 -14.91 19.37
CA TRP A 62 12.39 -13.89 19.87
C TRP A 62 10.93 -14.30 19.62
N VAL A 63 10.14 -14.38 20.70
CA VAL A 63 8.74 -14.84 20.66
C VAL A 63 7.78 -13.80 21.18
N ALA A 64 6.50 -13.95 20.81
CA ALA A 64 5.45 -12.98 21.10
C ALA A 64 5.82 -11.55 20.64
N GLY A 65 6.59 -11.47 19.56
CA GLY A 65 7.08 -10.22 18.99
C GLY A 65 5.94 -9.47 18.34
N ARG A 66 5.68 -8.24 18.78
CA ARG A 66 4.71 -7.34 18.14
C ARG A 66 5.31 -5.97 17.98
N ILE A 67 5.21 -5.40 16.79
CA ILE A 67 5.69 -4.06 16.47
C ILE A 67 4.56 -3.29 15.78
N TRP A 68 4.24 -2.09 16.26
CA TRP A 68 3.15 -1.28 15.71
C TRP A 68 3.48 0.22 15.69
N PRO A 69 2.97 0.98 14.71
CA PRO A 69 3.19 2.42 14.64
C PRO A 69 2.27 3.20 15.57
N ARG A 70 2.85 4.21 16.23
CA ARG A 70 2.12 5.24 16.97
C ARG A 70 2.35 6.58 16.29
N THR A 71 1.25 7.30 16.04
CA THR A 71 1.28 8.58 15.31
C THR A 71 0.83 9.75 16.18
N ASN A 72 1.24 10.95 15.76
CA ASN A 72 0.86 12.21 16.39
C ASN A 72 1.14 12.20 17.91
N CYS A 73 2.33 11.71 18.28
CA CYS A 73 2.75 11.60 19.66
C CYS A 73 3.30 12.92 20.19
N ARG A 74 2.92 13.27 21.41
CA ARG A 74 3.39 14.47 22.11
C ARG A 74 3.41 14.25 23.62
N THR A 75 4.22 15.03 24.32
CA THR A 75 4.21 15.06 25.78
C THR A 75 3.20 16.11 26.27
N VAL A 76 2.15 15.66 26.97
CA VAL A 76 1.13 16.53 27.57
C VAL A 76 1.16 16.32 29.08
N ASN A 77 1.40 17.37 29.86
CA ASN A 77 1.48 17.32 31.34
C ASN A 77 2.44 16.24 31.85
N GLY A 78 3.61 16.10 31.20
CA GLY A 78 4.63 15.10 31.56
C GLY A 78 4.32 13.66 31.12
N LYS A 79 3.20 13.42 30.43
CA LYS A 79 2.82 12.10 29.89
C LYS A 79 3.04 12.08 28.38
N PHE A 80 3.75 11.06 27.90
CA PHE A 80 3.87 10.79 26.47
C PHE A 80 2.57 10.15 25.99
N THR A 81 1.90 10.80 25.04
CA THR A 81 0.58 10.39 24.53
C THR A 81 0.59 10.44 23.01
N CYS A 82 0.09 9.39 22.37
CA CYS A 82 -0.13 9.29 20.94
C CYS A 82 -1.62 9.30 20.61
N THR A 83 -1.96 9.67 19.37
CA THR A 83 -3.37 9.63 18.94
C THR A 83 -3.78 8.24 18.46
N THR A 84 -2.86 7.50 17.83
CA THR A 84 -3.08 6.09 17.43
C THR A 84 -2.01 5.20 18.05
N GLY A 85 -2.39 3.95 18.36
CA GLY A 85 -1.48 2.93 18.90
C GLY A 85 -0.90 3.26 20.29
N ASP A 86 -1.45 4.24 21.01
CA ASP A 86 -0.90 4.67 22.29
C ASP A 86 -0.79 3.52 23.29
N CYS A 87 0.30 3.46 24.03
CA CYS A 87 0.53 2.43 25.05
C CYS A 87 0.77 3.05 26.43
N GLY A 88 0.49 4.35 26.60
CA GLY A 88 0.72 5.06 27.83
C GLY A 88 -0.22 4.58 28.93
N ALA A 89 0.33 4.14 30.04
CA ALA A 89 -0.44 3.69 31.19
C ALA A 89 0.26 4.04 32.51
N PRO A 90 -0.45 4.04 33.65
CA PRO A 90 0.18 4.23 34.95
C PRO A 90 1.35 3.25 35.19
N ALA A 91 1.21 2.00 34.73
CA ALA A 91 2.21 0.95 34.91
C ALA A 91 3.54 1.18 34.17
N ASN A 92 3.56 1.98 33.10
CA ASN A 92 4.80 2.35 32.39
C ASN A 92 5.18 3.83 32.58
N GLY A 93 4.54 4.50 33.54
CA GLY A 93 4.77 5.92 33.82
C GLY A 93 4.34 6.85 32.69
N PHE A 94 3.51 6.39 31.74
CA PHE A 94 3.17 7.12 30.52
C PHE A 94 4.40 7.54 29.71
N GLY A 95 5.44 6.71 29.68
CA GLY A 95 6.67 6.97 28.93
C GLY A 95 6.57 6.60 27.44
N MET A 96 7.61 6.93 26.67
CA MET A 96 7.73 6.49 25.27
C MET A 96 7.85 4.97 25.15
N GLY A 97 8.51 4.31 26.10
CA GLY A 97 8.64 2.85 26.14
C GLY A 97 7.35 2.20 26.63
N CYS A 98 6.77 1.29 25.84
CA CYS A 98 5.52 0.64 26.21
C CYS A 98 5.67 -0.32 27.40
N ASN A 99 6.88 -0.78 27.72
CA ASN A 99 7.18 -1.66 28.86
C ASN A 99 6.28 -2.91 28.92
N GLY A 100 6.04 -3.53 27.76
CA GLY A 100 5.22 -4.73 27.63
C GLY A 100 3.72 -4.48 27.50
N ILE A 101 3.26 -3.23 27.55
CA ILE A 101 1.85 -2.86 27.33
C ILE A 101 1.55 -2.79 25.82
N GLY A 102 0.41 -3.34 25.41
CA GLY A 102 -0.02 -3.30 24.01
C GLY A 102 -0.51 -1.92 23.59
N GLY A 103 -0.48 -1.64 22.29
CA GLY A 103 -1.05 -0.43 21.73
C GLY A 103 -2.57 -0.41 21.82
N GLN A 104 -3.15 0.75 22.12
CA GLN A 104 -4.59 0.96 22.04
C GLN A 104 -5.04 0.94 20.57
N PRO A 105 -6.05 0.12 20.23
CA PRO A 105 -6.65 0.10 18.89
C PRO A 105 -7.24 1.47 18.47
N PRO A 106 -7.24 1.85 17.18
CA PRO A 106 -6.75 1.06 16.05
C PRO A 106 -5.21 1.00 15.97
N ALA A 107 -4.68 -0.20 15.74
CA ALA A 107 -3.25 -0.43 15.59
C ALA A 107 -2.98 -1.58 14.61
N THR A 108 -2.36 -1.26 13.47
CA THR A 108 -1.82 -2.29 12.57
C THR A 108 -0.60 -2.93 13.22
N LEU A 109 -0.56 -4.25 13.31
CA LEU A 109 0.54 -4.98 13.97
C LEU A 109 1.39 -5.72 12.95
N ALA A 110 2.71 -5.74 13.17
CA ALA A 110 3.61 -6.77 12.64
C ALA A 110 3.91 -7.77 13.75
N GLU A 111 3.60 -9.04 13.53
CA GLU A 111 3.71 -10.10 14.53
C GLU A 111 4.81 -11.10 14.16
N PHE A 112 5.56 -11.60 15.14
CA PHE A 112 6.71 -12.49 14.95
C PHE A 112 6.83 -13.55 16.04
N THR A 113 7.15 -14.77 15.61
CA THR A 113 7.71 -15.85 16.43
C THR A 113 8.91 -16.43 15.69
N LEU A 114 10.12 -16.08 16.13
CA LEU A 114 11.36 -16.50 15.48
C LEU A 114 11.86 -17.83 16.04
N ASN A 115 12.48 -18.64 15.18
CA ASN A 115 12.99 -19.97 15.53
C ASN A 115 11.97 -20.81 16.31
N GLY A 116 10.72 -20.80 15.83
CA GLY A 116 9.59 -21.51 16.42
C GLY A 116 9.59 -23.01 16.05
N TRP A 117 8.39 -23.57 15.87
CA TRP A 117 8.26 -25.00 15.53
C TRP A 117 9.04 -25.35 14.25
N GLY A 118 9.87 -26.39 14.33
CA GLY A 118 10.72 -26.83 13.23
C GLY A 118 11.87 -25.87 12.89
N GLY A 119 12.18 -24.91 13.77
CA GLY A 119 13.21 -23.88 13.54
C GLY A 119 12.79 -22.81 12.53
N SER A 120 11.49 -22.71 12.23
CA SER A 120 10.95 -21.71 11.30
C SER A 120 10.57 -20.43 12.03
N ASP A 121 10.76 -19.31 11.36
CA ASP A 121 10.26 -18.00 11.71
C ASP A 121 8.82 -17.88 11.21
N TYR A 122 7.88 -17.48 12.06
CA TYR A 122 6.49 -17.20 11.73
C TYR A 122 6.24 -15.71 11.86
N TYR A 123 5.65 -15.09 10.84
CA TYR A 123 5.39 -13.65 10.83
C TYR A 123 4.18 -13.29 9.98
N ASP A 124 3.53 -12.19 10.33
CA ASP A 124 2.33 -11.73 9.66
C ASP A 124 2.04 -10.25 9.95
N ILE A 125 1.14 -9.67 9.14
CA ILE A 125 0.53 -8.37 9.43
C ILE A 125 -0.87 -8.64 9.95
N SER A 126 -1.27 -7.90 10.97
CA SER A 126 -2.55 -8.10 11.64
C SER A 126 -3.34 -6.81 11.80
N ASN A 127 -4.58 -6.83 11.32
CA ASN A 127 -5.61 -5.81 11.49
C ASN A 127 -6.68 -6.25 12.52
N VAL A 128 -6.38 -7.28 13.34
CA VAL A 128 -7.25 -7.73 14.43
C VAL A 128 -7.59 -6.57 15.38
N ASP A 129 -6.60 -5.73 15.64
CA ASP A 129 -6.71 -4.50 16.43
C ASP A 129 -7.01 -3.27 15.55
N GLY A 130 -7.51 -3.47 14.33
CA GLY A 130 -7.78 -2.41 13.34
C GLY A 130 -6.55 -2.01 12.51
N ASN A 131 -6.74 -1.04 11.61
CA ASN A 131 -5.68 -0.51 10.76
C ASN A 131 -5.46 0.99 11.02
N SER A 132 -4.27 1.33 11.49
CA SER A 132 -3.83 2.72 11.70
C SER A 132 -2.85 3.22 10.63
N MET A 133 -2.18 2.29 9.95
CA MET A 133 -1.16 2.57 8.95
C MET A 133 -0.96 1.37 8.03
N SER A 134 -0.66 1.66 6.75
CA SER A 134 -0.25 0.63 5.79
C SER A 134 1.17 0.15 6.08
N MET A 135 1.39 -1.14 5.90
CA MET A 135 2.63 -1.81 6.33
C MET A 135 3.02 -2.94 5.36
N THR A 136 4.33 -3.16 5.23
CA THR A 136 4.90 -4.36 4.61
C THR A 136 5.92 -4.99 5.55
N ILE A 137 5.96 -6.32 5.63
CA ILE A 137 7.09 -7.06 6.21
C ILE A 137 7.78 -7.77 5.06
N ARG A 138 9.11 -7.76 5.00
CA ARG A 138 9.86 -8.61 4.06
C ARG A 138 11.15 -9.15 4.67
N PRO A 139 11.54 -10.39 4.37
CA PRO A 139 12.90 -10.86 4.62
C PRO A 139 13.92 -9.99 3.88
N ILE A 140 14.98 -9.57 4.57
CA ILE A 140 16.09 -8.83 3.96
C ILE A 140 16.90 -9.80 3.08
N PRO A 141 17.15 -9.49 1.79
CA PRO A 141 17.97 -10.33 0.92
C PRO A 141 19.37 -10.54 1.48
N GLY A 142 19.88 -11.78 1.38
CA GLY A 142 21.26 -12.11 1.74
C GLY A 142 21.40 -13.50 2.33
N GLN A 143 20.78 -13.76 3.49
CA GLN A 143 20.90 -15.02 4.21
C GLN A 143 19.56 -15.36 4.91
N PHE A 144 18.66 -15.99 4.19
CA PHE A 144 17.53 -16.73 4.74
C PHE A 144 17.33 -17.99 3.90
N THR A 145 16.71 -19.01 4.48
CA THR A 145 16.34 -20.23 3.77
C THR A 145 14.83 -20.37 3.73
N GLN A 146 14.32 -20.76 2.57
CA GLN A 146 12.93 -21.17 2.43
C GLN A 146 12.67 -22.44 3.26
N VAL A 147 11.49 -22.53 3.83
CA VAL A 147 11.03 -23.71 4.55
C VAL A 147 10.80 -24.83 3.53
N ASN A 148 11.20 -26.06 3.86
CA ASN A 148 10.98 -27.23 3.01
C ASN A 148 9.51 -27.70 3.09
N ASN A 149 8.61 -26.86 2.59
CA ASN A 149 7.18 -27.14 2.51
C ASN A 149 6.62 -26.49 1.22
N PRO A 150 6.37 -27.28 0.16
CA PRO A 150 5.92 -26.76 -1.13
C PRO A 150 4.53 -26.15 -1.08
N SER A 151 3.70 -26.49 -0.09
CA SER A 151 2.35 -25.96 0.08
C SER A 151 2.32 -24.49 0.50
N LEU A 152 3.45 -23.94 0.96
CA LEU A 152 3.52 -22.55 1.41
C LEU A 152 3.42 -21.54 0.27
N GLY A 153 3.87 -21.87 -0.96
CA GLY A 153 3.80 -20.94 -2.09
C GLY A 153 4.30 -19.53 -1.75
N LYS A 154 3.45 -18.51 -1.92
CA LYS A 154 3.78 -17.10 -1.60
C LYS A 154 4.10 -16.84 -0.12
N TYR A 155 3.71 -17.74 0.78
CA TYR A 155 3.98 -17.64 2.23
C TYR A 155 5.39 -18.06 2.62
N ASN A 156 6.14 -18.69 1.70
CA ASN A 156 7.50 -19.17 1.95
C ASN A 156 8.53 -18.05 1.73
N CYS A 157 8.91 -17.39 2.82
CA CYS A 157 9.76 -16.19 2.83
C CYS A 157 9.19 -15.05 1.97
N GLY A 158 7.87 -14.93 1.93
CA GLY A 158 7.15 -13.87 1.21
C GLY A 158 7.17 -12.52 1.93
N ALA A 159 6.47 -11.56 1.34
CA ALA A 159 6.44 -10.18 1.83
C ALA A 159 5.00 -9.69 2.02
N PRO A 160 4.31 -10.06 3.12
CA PRO A 160 2.95 -9.59 3.35
C PRO A 160 2.90 -8.08 3.30
N THR A 161 1.90 -7.56 2.59
CA THR A 161 1.68 -6.12 2.43
C THR A 161 0.21 -5.80 2.65
N CYS A 162 -0.06 -4.82 3.50
CA CYS A 162 -1.38 -4.26 3.72
C CYS A 162 -1.39 -2.79 3.35
N ILE A 163 -1.96 -2.48 2.18
CA ILE A 163 -2.30 -1.11 1.77
C ILE A 163 -3.78 -0.89 2.04
N PHE A 164 -4.09 -0.07 3.03
CA PHE A 164 -5.45 0.12 3.52
C PHE A 164 -5.93 1.54 3.20
N ASP A 165 -7.09 1.66 2.55
CA ASP A 165 -7.75 2.95 2.31
C ASP A 165 -8.77 3.21 3.42
N PRO A 166 -8.51 4.17 4.33
CA PRO A 166 -9.40 4.45 5.44
C PRO A 166 -10.74 5.08 5.01
N ASN A 167 -10.91 5.48 3.75
CA ASN A 167 -12.19 5.95 3.22
C ASN A 167 -13.16 4.79 2.91
N ARG A 168 -12.64 3.57 2.76
CA ARG A 168 -13.44 2.34 2.62
C ARG A 168 -13.83 1.73 3.97
N CYS A 169 -13.43 2.37 5.07
CA CYS A 169 -13.86 2.04 6.41
C CYS A 169 -15.28 2.60 6.65
N PRO A 170 -16.23 1.81 7.17
CA PRO A 170 -17.57 2.31 7.43
C PRO A 170 -17.54 3.37 8.54
N PRO A 171 -18.48 4.33 8.55
CA PRO A 171 -18.44 5.48 9.45
C PRO A 171 -18.32 5.11 10.94
N GLU A 172 -18.96 4.02 11.37
CA GLU A 172 -18.93 3.56 12.76
C GLU A 172 -17.57 3.00 13.21
N LEU A 173 -16.72 2.57 12.27
CA LEU A 173 -15.36 2.12 12.56
C LEU A 173 -14.32 3.21 12.34
N GLN A 174 -14.69 4.29 11.65
CA GLN A 174 -13.76 5.33 11.25
C GLN A 174 -13.39 6.25 12.43
N MET A 175 -12.09 6.37 12.70
CA MET A 175 -11.52 7.27 13.70
C MET A 175 -10.54 8.24 13.01
N ASP A 176 -10.06 9.25 13.75
CA ASP A 176 -9.10 10.24 13.27
C ASP A 176 -7.76 10.04 13.99
N ASP A 177 -6.65 10.20 13.29
CA ASP A 177 -5.31 10.14 13.89
C ASP A 177 -4.84 11.50 14.48
N GLY A 178 -5.74 12.48 14.52
CA GLY A 178 -5.52 13.80 15.07
C GLY A 178 -4.80 14.75 14.10
N THR A 179 -4.49 14.30 12.88
CA THR A 179 -3.99 15.13 11.78
C THR A 179 -5.03 15.39 10.70
N GLY A 180 -6.25 14.85 10.87
CA GLY A 180 -7.31 14.84 9.87
C GLY A 180 -7.29 13.61 8.97
N ARG A 181 -6.26 12.75 9.07
CA ARG A 181 -6.22 11.45 8.40
C ARG A 181 -7.09 10.45 9.16
N LYS A 182 -7.87 9.69 8.41
CA LYS A 182 -8.74 8.65 8.95
C LYS A 182 -7.98 7.35 9.19
N VAL A 183 -8.40 6.61 10.19
CA VAL A 183 -7.95 5.25 10.53
C VAL A 183 -9.17 4.39 10.81
N CYS A 184 -9.01 3.06 10.80
CA CYS A 184 -10.13 2.13 10.88
C CYS A 184 -9.99 1.20 12.08
N ALA A 185 -10.90 1.31 13.04
CA ALA A 185 -10.99 0.39 14.16
C ALA A 185 -11.54 -0.97 13.73
N SER A 186 -11.08 -2.06 14.34
CA SER A 186 -11.82 -3.32 14.28
C SER A 186 -13.15 -3.17 15.01
N ILE A 187 -14.10 -4.08 14.75
CA ILE A 187 -15.40 -4.03 15.42
C ILE A 187 -15.27 -4.16 16.94
N CYS A 188 -14.38 -5.03 17.44
CA CYS A 188 -14.11 -5.16 18.87
C CYS A 188 -13.58 -3.85 19.47
N ALA A 189 -12.65 -3.18 18.78
CA ALA A 189 -12.14 -1.88 19.20
C ALA A 189 -13.23 -0.80 19.22
N ALA A 190 -14.05 -0.72 18.17
CA ALA A 190 -15.10 0.28 18.05
C ALA A 190 -16.18 0.13 19.13
N ILE A 191 -16.62 -1.10 19.43
CA ILE A 191 -17.61 -1.32 20.50
C ILE A 191 -17.03 -1.04 21.87
N ASN A 192 -15.72 -1.14 22.10
CA ASN A 192 -15.08 -0.80 23.37
C ASN A 192 -14.75 0.69 23.50
N ASN A 193 -14.78 1.45 22.40
CA ASN A 193 -14.59 2.90 22.41
C ASN A 193 -15.89 3.65 22.78
N ALA A 194 -15.89 4.31 23.95
CA ALA A 194 -17.06 5.04 24.46
C ALA A 194 -17.51 6.21 23.57
N GLN A 195 -16.58 6.90 22.90
CA GLN A 195 -16.90 8.00 22.00
C GLN A 195 -17.60 7.50 20.74
N GLN A 196 -17.15 6.37 20.18
CA GLN A 196 -17.82 5.76 19.04
C GLN A 196 -19.21 5.26 19.40
N ARG A 197 -19.38 4.57 20.53
CA ARG A 197 -20.72 4.15 20.99
C ARG A 197 -21.69 5.30 21.22
N ALA A 198 -21.20 6.44 21.73
CA ALA A 198 -22.02 7.63 21.91
C ALA A 198 -22.50 8.24 20.57
N ARG A 199 -21.75 8.04 19.48
CA ARG A 199 -22.09 8.53 18.14
C ARG A 199 -22.95 7.55 17.35
N PHE A 200 -22.77 6.25 17.56
CA PHE A 200 -23.41 5.19 16.79
C PHE A 200 -24.16 4.21 17.70
N THR A 201 -25.48 4.36 17.77
CA THR A 201 -26.36 3.50 18.58
C THR A 201 -26.21 2.01 18.23
N HIS A 202 -25.91 1.68 16.97
CA HIS A 202 -25.64 0.31 16.54
C HIS A 202 -24.48 -0.33 17.34
N LEU A 203 -23.37 0.39 17.54
CA LEU A 203 -22.25 -0.09 18.35
C LEU A 203 -22.62 -0.23 19.83
N GLN A 204 -23.41 0.70 20.36
CA GLN A 204 -23.91 0.63 21.73
C GLN A 204 -24.78 -0.61 21.95
N ASN A 205 -25.60 -0.98 20.96
CA ASN A 205 -26.43 -2.18 21.02
C ASN A 205 -25.58 -3.46 21.02
N ILE A 206 -24.54 -3.54 20.18
CA ILE A 206 -23.60 -4.68 20.19
C ILE A 206 -22.89 -4.79 21.53
N TYR A 207 -22.45 -3.66 22.10
CA TYR A 207 -21.74 -3.64 23.38
C TYR A 207 -22.63 -4.05 24.57
N ASN A 208 -23.90 -3.64 24.56
CA ASN A 208 -24.86 -3.93 25.62
C ASN A 208 -25.33 -5.38 25.64
N ASN A 209 -25.25 -6.07 24.51
CA ASN A 209 -25.57 -7.49 24.43
C ASN A 209 -24.27 -8.31 24.61
N PRO A 210 -24.14 -9.07 25.72
CA PRO A 210 -22.92 -9.82 26.03
C PRO A 210 -22.60 -10.90 25.00
N ASP A 211 -23.61 -11.50 24.35
CA ASP A 211 -23.42 -12.51 23.33
C ASP A 211 -22.78 -11.91 22.08
N THR A 212 -23.32 -10.80 21.58
CA THR A 212 -22.75 -10.11 20.41
C THR A 212 -21.40 -9.50 20.70
N ARG A 213 -21.18 -8.99 21.93
CA ARG A 213 -19.87 -8.50 22.37
C ARG A 213 -18.84 -9.63 22.39
N SER A 214 -19.19 -10.78 22.96
CA SER A 214 -18.32 -11.96 23.01
C SER A 214 -17.98 -12.46 21.61
N LEU A 215 -18.95 -12.46 20.68
CA LEU A 215 -18.75 -12.84 19.29
C LEU A 215 -17.75 -11.94 18.57
N VAL A 216 -17.95 -10.61 18.57
CA VAL A 216 -17.11 -9.70 17.76
C VAL A 216 -15.70 -9.48 18.33
N CYS A 217 -15.51 -9.75 19.63
CA CYS A 217 -14.19 -9.74 20.26
C CYS A 217 -13.54 -11.11 20.34
N CYS A 218 -14.24 -12.17 19.93
CA CYS A 218 -13.82 -13.56 20.08
C CYS A 218 -13.29 -13.87 21.49
N SER A 219 -13.95 -13.33 22.52
CA SER A 219 -13.53 -13.40 23.92
C SER A 219 -14.70 -13.67 24.83
N CYS A 220 -14.52 -14.46 25.90
CA CYS A 220 -15.56 -14.71 26.89
C CYS A 220 -15.52 -13.67 28.03
N ASP A 221 -16.65 -13.34 28.67
CA ASP A 221 -16.70 -12.42 29.82
C ASP A 221 -16.98 -13.12 31.18
N GLY A 222 -16.49 -14.35 31.33
CA GLY A 222 -16.67 -15.17 32.54
C GLY A 222 -18.00 -15.92 32.59
N ASN A 223 -19.09 -15.31 32.09
CA ASN A 223 -20.43 -15.93 32.06
C ASN A 223 -21.00 -16.11 30.65
N HIS A 224 -20.50 -15.40 29.63
CA HIS A 224 -20.94 -15.56 28.24
C HIS A 224 -19.78 -15.93 27.33
N CYS A 225 -19.97 -17.00 26.55
CA CYS A 225 -19.07 -17.37 25.47
C CYS A 225 -19.85 -17.97 24.30
N VAL A 226 -20.42 -17.10 23.47
CA VAL A 226 -21.22 -17.50 22.29
C VAL A 226 -20.34 -17.77 21.08
N SER A 227 -19.10 -17.28 21.08
CA SER A 227 -18.01 -17.89 20.31
C SER A 227 -17.72 -19.25 20.97
N PRO A 228 -17.98 -20.42 20.36
CA PRO A 228 -17.74 -21.69 21.04
C PRO A 228 -16.27 -21.84 21.38
N HIS A 229 -15.99 -21.59 22.66
CA HIS A 229 -14.86 -22.16 23.35
C HIS A 229 -15.21 -23.63 23.58
N ASP A 230 -14.92 -24.48 22.60
CA ASP A 230 -14.84 -25.90 22.90
C ASP A 230 -13.58 -26.09 23.75
N ASN A 231 -13.75 -26.20 25.07
CA ASN A 231 -12.66 -26.53 26.00
C ASN A 231 -12.07 -27.93 25.75
N VAL A 232 -12.60 -28.67 24.77
CA VAL A 232 -12.14 -30.01 24.37
C VAL A 232 -11.20 -29.96 23.14
N THR A 233 -11.12 -28.84 22.41
CA THR A 233 -10.25 -28.71 21.23
C THR A 233 -9.31 -27.49 21.35
N PRO A 234 -7.98 -27.64 21.23
CA PRO A 234 -7.07 -26.50 21.10
C PRO A 234 -7.47 -25.64 19.88
N GLY A 235 -8.00 -24.44 20.13
CA GLY A 235 -8.55 -23.53 19.12
C GLY A 235 -10.08 -23.43 19.18
N GLY A 236 -10.61 -22.74 20.18
CA GLY A 236 -12.03 -22.35 20.23
C GLY A 236 -12.39 -21.52 19.00
N LYS A 237 -13.43 -21.91 18.27
CA LYS A 237 -13.77 -21.30 16.97
C LYS A 237 -14.73 -20.14 17.20
N CYS A 238 -14.25 -18.92 16.98
CA CYS A 238 -15.13 -17.77 16.83
C CYS A 238 -15.74 -17.79 15.41
N TYR A 239 -17.08 -17.68 15.30
CA TYR A 239 -17.77 -17.74 14.00
C TYR A 239 -17.99 -16.34 13.44
N VAL A 240 -17.07 -15.91 12.59
CA VAL A 240 -17.13 -14.60 11.94
C VAL A 240 -18.41 -14.42 11.10
N GLU A 241 -18.98 -15.51 10.57
CA GLU A 241 -20.22 -15.50 9.78
C GLU A 241 -21.46 -15.10 10.58
N GLN A 242 -21.39 -15.22 11.92
CA GLN A 242 -22.47 -14.86 12.85
C GLN A 242 -22.33 -13.43 13.37
N TRP A 243 -21.28 -12.70 12.98
CA TRP A 243 -21.08 -11.34 13.43
C TRP A 243 -22.20 -10.42 12.93
N PRO A 244 -22.59 -9.40 13.73
CA PRO A 244 -23.34 -8.27 13.23
C PRO A 244 -22.65 -7.67 12.00
N ARG A 245 -23.45 -7.15 11.06
CA ARG A 245 -22.94 -6.46 9.87
C ARG A 245 -22.83 -4.97 10.13
N SER A 246 -21.94 -4.32 9.38
CA SER A 246 -21.83 -2.86 9.32
C SER A 246 -23.13 -2.20 8.85
N THR A 247 -23.22 -0.89 9.06
CA THR A 247 -24.31 -0.05 8.54
C THR A 247 -24.43 -0.11 7.01
N GLN A 248 -23.37 -0.53 6.32
CA GLN A 248 -23.30 -0.74 4.87
C GLN A 248 -23.55 -2.21 4.46
N ASN A 249 -24.01 -3.06 5.40
CA ASN A 249 -24.31 -4.48 5.20
C ASN A 249 -23.10 -5.36 4.82
N THR A 250 -21.88 -4.89 5.06
CA THR A 250 -20.62 -5.66 4.92
C THR A 250 -20.25 -6.32 6.23
N ARG A 251 -19.69 -7.54 6.19
CA ARG A 251 -19.16 -8.21 7.38
C ARG A 251 -17.86 -7.52 7.81
N TYR A 252 -17.65 -7.32 9.12
CA TYR A 252 -16.58 -6.43 9.58
C TYR A 252 -15.15 -6.92 9.25
N ASP A 253 -14.91 -8.23 9.19
CA ASP A 253 -13.65 -8.82 8.73
C ASP A 253 -13.39 -8.58 7.24
N GLU A 254 -14.43 -8.68 6.40
CA GLU A 254 -14.33 -8.49 4.94
C GLU A 254 -13.82 -7.08 4.58
N ILE A 255 -14.11 -6.07 5.41
CA ILE A 255 -13.64 -4.69 5.23
C ILE A 255 -12.11 -4.63 5.22
N PHE A 256 -11.47 -5.44 6.07
CA PHE A 256 -10.01 -5.56 6.13
C PHE A 256 -9.48 -6.55 5.10
N LYS A 257 -10.07 -7.75 5.01
CA LYS A 257 -9.56 -8.81 4.13
C LYS A 257 -9.61 -8.44 2.65
N THR A 258 -10.63 -7.70 2.22
CA THR A 258 -10.75 -7.26 0.80
C THR A 258 -9.73 -6.19 0.40
N GLN A 259 -9.16 -5.47 1.36
CA GLN A 259 -8.12 -4.46 1.12
C GLN A 259 -6.72 -4.99 1.38
N CYS A 260 -6.59 -5.86 2.38
CA CYS A 260 -5.34 -6.47 2.81
C CYS A 260 -5.49 -8.00 2.85
N PRO A 261 -5.50 -8.69 1.70
CA PRO A 261 -5.69 -10.13 1.63
C PRO A 261 -4.52 -10.92 2.24
N ASP A 262 -3.36 -10.29 2.43
CA ASP A 262 -2.15 -10.88 3.02
C ASP A 262 -2.02 -10.61 4.53
N ALA A 263 -3.04 -10.04 5.17
CA ALA A 263 -3.05 -9.72 6.59
C ALA A 263 -4.22 -10.39 7.32
N TYR A 264 -4.03 -10.70 8.60
CA TYR A 264 -5.11 -11.12 9.49
C TYR A 264 -6.16 -10.01 9.58
N SER A 265 -7.41 -10.36 9.30
CA SER A 265 -8.56 -9.46 9.45
C SER A 265 -9.33 -9.67 10.77
N TRP A 266 -9.13 -10.81 11.43
CA TRP A 266 -9.72 -11.18 12.73
C TRP A 266 -8.93 -12.35 13.38
N GLN A 267 -9.26 -12.69 14.62
CA GLN A 267 -8.43 -13.53 15.52
C GLN A 267 -8.17 -14.95 15.03
N PHE A 268 -9.08 -15.52 14.22
CA PHE A 268 -8.94 -16.87 13.65
C PHE A 268 -9.08 -16.87 12.13
N ASP A 269 -8.63 -15.79 11.49
CA ASP A 269 -8.46 -15.76 10.04
C ASP A 269 -7.60 -16.94 9.57
N ASP A 270 -7.67 -17.25 8.28
CA ASP A 270 -6.98 -18.38 7.69
C ASP A 270 -5.48 -18.46 8.08
N PHE A 271 -4.96 -19.70 8.20
CA PHE A 271 -3.50 -19.92 8.28
C PHE A 271 -2.76 -19.41 7.02
N ALA A 272 -3.51 -19.02 5.98
CA ALA A 272 -3.00 -18.39 4.78
C ALA A 272 -2.60 -16.93 5.00
N SER A 273 -2.64 -16.38 6.22
CA SER A 273 -2.07 -15.07 6.53
C SER A 273 -0.76 -15.16 7.34
N THR A 274 -0.35 -16.36 7.78
CA THR A 274 0.96 -16.59 8.40
C THR A 274 2.02 -16.91 7.35
N TYR A 275 3.10 -16.11 7.32
CA TYR A 275 4.28 -16.37 6.51
C TYR A 275 5.32 -17.13 7.30
N GLN A 276 6.07 -18.00 6.62
CA GLN A 276 7.13 -18.80 7.23
C GLN A 276 8.45 -18.54 6.54
N CYS A 277 9.53 -18.40 7.30
CA CYS A 277 10.88 -18.33 6.76
C CYS A 277 11.86 -19.02 7.72
N THR A 278 13.16 -19.02 7.42
CA THR A 278 14.14 -19.58 8.33
C THR A 278 15.40 -18.73 8.35
N LYS A 279 15.81 -18.35 9.57
CA LYS A 279 17.02 -17.58 9.84
C LYS A 279 17.04 -16.22 9.16
N ALA A 280 15.87 -15.60 8.95
CA ALA A 280 15.80 -14.32 8.24
C ALA A 280 16.12 -13.13 9.15
N ASN A 281 16.68 -12.08 8.52
CA ASN A 281 16.56 -10.71 9.01
C ASN A 281 15.33 -10.09 8.33
N TYR A 282 14.69 -9.11 8.95
CA TYR A 282 13.42 -8.57 8.47
C TYR A 282 13.48 -7.05 8.27
N GLU A 283 12.77 -6.57 7.27
CA GLU A 283 12.47 -5.15 7.11
C GLU A 283 10.97 -4.93 7.27
N ILE A 284 10.59 -4.00 8.14
CA ILE A 284 9.23 -3.54 8.33
C ILE A 284 9.13 -2.15 7.69
N ILE A 285 8.33 -2.03 6.65
CA ILE A 285 8.15 -0.81 5.89
C ILE A 285 6.81 -0.18 6.28
N LEU A 286 6.86 1.04 6.80
CA LEU A 286 5.70 1.87 7.11
C LEU A 286 5.43 2.81 5.94
N CYS A 287 4.16 3.00 5.60
CA CYS A 287 3.74 3.77 4.43
C CYS A 287 4.43 3.32 3.11
N PRO A 288 4.38 2.01 2.77
CA PRO A 288 5.11 1.46 1.61
C PRO A 288 4.68 2.03 0.24
N SER A 289 3.58 2.79 0.18
CA SER A 289 3.14 3.53 -1.02
C SER A 289 3.43 5.03 -0.96
N GLY A 290 4.18 5.50 0.05
CA GLY A 290 4.23 6.90 0.46
C GLY A 290 2.95 7.32 1.20
N ASP A 291 3.02 8.32 2.08
CA ASP A 291 1.84 8.86 2.77
C ASP A 291 0.82 9.40 1.74
N SER A 292 -0.26 8.65 1.51
CA SER A 292 -1.44 9.08 0.75
C SER A 292 -2.31 10.10 1.51
N SER A 293 -1.75 10.79 2.50
CA SER A 293 -2.45 11.74 3.35
C SER A 293 -1.78 13.10 3.26
N GLY A 294 -2.04 13.79 2.15
CA GLY A 294 -1.68 15.18 1.92
C GLY A 294 -1.14 15.45 0.52
N GLY A 295 -2.05 15.59 -0.46
CA GLY A 295 -1.81 16.31 -1.73
C GLY A 295 -0.60 15.88 -2.58
N GLY A 296 -0.84 15.00 -3.55
CA GLY A 296 0.10 14.70 -4.64
C GLY A 296 0.40 13.21 -4.75
N SER A 297 -0.39 12.49 -5.55
CA SER A 297 -0.15 11.10 -5.94
C SER A 297 1.20 10.97 -6.65
N THR A 298 2.25 10.65 -5.89
CA THR A 298 3.58 10.39 -6.43
C THR A 298 3.75 8.89 -6.68
N VAL A 299 3.96 8.55 -7.95
CA VAL A 299 4.27 7.20 -8.41
C VAL A 299 5.54 6.69 -7.70
N GLN A 300 5.46 5.51 -7.10
CA GLN A 300 6.58 4.90 -6.37
C GLN A 300 7.51 4.18 -7.36
N TRP A 301 8.65 4.80 -7.66
CA TRP A 301 9.65 4.26 -8.59
C TRP A 301 10.53 3.20 -7.91
N ASN A 302 10.70 2.05 -8.56
CA ASN A 302 11.44 0.89 -8.03
C ASN A 302 12.97 1.07 -8.02
N GLY A 303 13.49 2.31 -7.91
CA GLY A 303 14.91 2.65 -8.09
C GLY A 303 15.41 2.62 -9.55
N ASN A 304 14.64 2.01 -10.45
CA ASN A 304 14.83 2.03 -11.91
C ASN A 304 13.90 3.06 -12.57
N ASN A 305 13.91 3.12 -13.90
CA ASN A 305 13.04 4.01 -14.67
C ASN A 305 11.67 3.40 -15.00
N TRP A 306 11.10 2.65 -14.06
CA TRP A 306 9.73 2.16 -14.16
C TRP A 306 9.11 1.98 -12.78
N ALA A 307 7.79 1.91 -12.73
CA ALA A 307 6.99 1.76 -11.53
C ALA A 307 5.72 0.93 -11.80
N MET A 308 5.18 0.32 -10.75
CA MET A 308 3.87 -0.33 -10.77
C MET A 308 2.77 0.68 -10.42
N SER A 309 1.53 0.33 -10.72
CA SER A 309 0.35 1.13 -10.38
C SER A 309 0.47 2.57 -10.89
N CYS A 310 1.03 2.74 -12.09
CA CYS A 310 1.22 4.05 -12.69
C CYS A 310 0.92 4.09 -14.18
N ASP A 311 0.73 5.31 -14.67
CA ASP A 311 0.39 5.61 -16.05
C ASP A 311 0.97 6.96 -16.50
N PHE A 312 1.32 7.07 -17.77
CA PHE A 312 1.47 8.33 -18.48
C PHE A 312 0.28 8.46 -19.44
N ARG A 313 -0.61 9.44 -19.24
CA ARG A 313 -1.79 9.55 -20.11
C ARG A 313 -1.45 10.20 -21.45
N GLY A 314 -1.88 9.57 -22.55
CA GLY A 314 -1.74 10.10 -23.91
C GLY A 314 -0.36 9.90 -24.53
N ASN A 315 -0.09 10.64 -25.61
CA ASN A 315 1.15 10.63 -26.40
C ASN A 315 1.58 9.24 -26.94
N ASP A 316 0.62 8.36 -27.20
CA ASP A 316 0.85 7.01 -27.72
C ASP A 316 1.37 7.03 -29.16
N LEU A 317 2.62 6.57 -29.36
CA LEU A 317 3.21 6.33 -30.67
C LEU A 317 2.66 5.06 -31.32
N SER A 318 2.60 3.97 -30.55
CA SER A 318 2.21 2.64 -31.01
C SER A 318 1.92 1.74 -29.82
N ASN A 319 1.34 0.57 -30.07
CA ASN A 319 1.11 -0.43 -29.03
C ASN A 319 1.37 -1.85 -29.53
N VAL A 320 1.67 -2.76 -28.61
CA VAL A 320 1.88 -4.19 -28.89
C VAL A 320 1.44 -5.04 -27.71
N LYS A 321 0.86 -6.22 -28.01
CA LYS A 321 0.53 -7.22 -26.99
C LYS A 321 1.81 -7.93 -26.53
N ILE A 322 2.23 -7.70 -25.30
CA ILE A 322 3.47 -8.24 -24.73
C ILE A 322 3.38 -8.27 -23.21
N ALA A 323 4.21 -9.07 -22.54
CA ALA A 323 4.31 -9.10 -21.08
C ALA A 323 4.85 -7.78 -20.50
N PRO A 324 4.44 -7.36 -19.29
CA PRO A 324 4.78 -6.05 -18.71
C PRO A 324 6.29 -5.81 -18.59
N GLU A 325 7.06 -6.83 -18.21
CA GLU A 325 8.50 -6.78 -18.02
C GLU A 325 9.28 -6.51 -19.33
N LEU A 326 8.67 -6.79 -20.49
CA LEU A 326 9.28 -6.57 -21.80
C LEU A 326 8.94 -5.18 -22.38
N CYS A 327 8.01 -4.44 -21.79
CA CYS A 327 7.49 -3.19 -22.34
C CYS A 327 8.57 -2.09 -22.39
N GLY A 328 9.45 -2.01 -21.38
CA GLY A 328 10.56 -1.05 -21.37
C GLY A 328 11.59 -1.31 -22.46
N GLY A 329 11.97 -2.57 -22.69
CA GLY A 329 12.86 -2.96 -23.79
C GLY A 329 12.24 -2.63 -25.15
N LYS A 330 10.94 -2.89 -25.30
CA LYS A 330 10.22 -2.56 -26.54
C LYS A 330 10.18 -1.05 -26.82
N CYS A 331 9.99 -0.23 -25.80
CA CYS A 331 10.10 1.22 -25.93
C CYS A 331 11.53 1.66 -26.28
N ALA A 332 12.55 1.05 -25.69
CA ALA A 332 13.95 1.35 -26.03
C ALA A 332 14.27 1.08 -27.51
N GLU A 333 13.72 0.01 -28.10
CA GLU A 333 13.87 -0.32 -29.53
C GLU A 333 13.05 0.59 -30.45
N THR A 334 11.93 1.15 -29.97
CA THR A 334 10.99 1.90 -30.80
C THR A 334 11.47 3.33 -30.99
N GLN A 335 11.75 3.74 -32.23
CA GLN A 335 12.20 5.10 -32.52
C GLN A 335 11.24 6.13 -31.91
N GLN A 336 11.80 7.15 -31.25
CA GLN A 336 11.07 8.25 -30.58
C GLN A 336 10.29 7.90 -29.31
N CYS A 337 10.27 6.63 -28.90
CA CYS A 337 9.65 6.27 -27.62
C CYS A 337 10.54 6.74 -26.47
N THR A 338 10.02 7.68 -25.67
CA THR A 338 10.71 8.22 -24.48
C THR A 338 10.20 7.59 -23.19
N HIS A 339 8.97 7.06 -23.21
CA HIS A 339 8.31 6.45 -22.06
C HIS A 339 7.22 5.47 -22.51
N PHE A 340 6.68 4.70 -21.57
CA PHE A 340 5.67 3.68 -21.85
C PHE A 340 4.67 3.52 -20.70
N THR A 341 3.51 2.94 -21.04
CA THR A 341 2.56 2.36 -20.08
C THR A 341 2.22 0.95 -20.54
N TRP A 342 2.09 0.00 -19.63
CA TRP A 342 1.52 -1.31 -19.83
C TRP A 342 0.20 -1.42 -19.05
N SER A 343 -0.81 -2.05 -19.65
CA SER A 343 -2.09 -2.31 -18.99
C SER A 343 -2.64 -3.70 -19.33
N GLY A 344 -3.58 -4.19 -18.53
CA GLY A 344 -4.28 -5.47 -18.76
C GLY A 344 -5.16 -5.50 -20.02
N TYR A 345 -5.24 -4.40 -20.78
CA TYR A 345 -6.03 -4.30 -22.01
C TYR A 345 -5.67 -5.42 -23.01
N ASN A 346 -6.68 -6.08 -23.57
CA ASN A 346 -6.54 -7.22 -24.51
C ASN A 346 -5.64 -8.37 -24.03
N GLY A 347 -5.54 -8.58 -22.71
CA GLY A 347 -4.68 -9.59 -22.11
C GLY A 347 -3.21 -9.20 -22.05
N GLY A 348 -2.93 -7.88 -21.98
CA GLY A 348 -1.60 -7.31 -21.76
C GLY A 348 -1.10 -6.49 -22.94
N THR A 349 -1.25 -5.17 -22.89
CA THR A 349 -0.84 -4.26 -23.97
C THR A 349 0.19 -3.27 -23.47
N CYS A 350 1.33 -3.20 -24.14
CA CYS A 350 2.36 -2.18 -23.98
C CYS A 350 2.11 -1.03 -24.94
N TRP A 351 2.02 0.17 -24.41
CA TRP A 351 1.79 1.43 -25.11
C TRP A 351 3.08 2.25 -25.08
N MET A 352 3.71 2.39 -26.25
CA MET A 352 4.93 3.16 -26.44
C MET A 352 4.57 4.61 -26.68
N LYS A 353 5.22 5.54 -25.99
CA LYS A 353 4.84 6.96 -25.98
C LYS A 353 6.03 7.88 -26.25
N SER A 354 5.74 9.06 -26.79
CA SER A 354 6.73 10.08 -27.13
C SER A 354 6.53 11.39 -26.36
N GLY A 355 7.50 12.28 -26.43
CA GLY A 355 7.45 13.59 -25.79
C GLY A 355 8.33 13.69 -24.55
N THR A 356 8.37 14.88 -23.97
CA THR A 356 9.22 15.18 -22.82
C THR A 356 8.46 14.89 -21.54
N VAL A 357 8.83 13.80 -20.87
CA VAL A 357 8.29 13.44 -19.55
C VAL A 357 9.41 13.10 -18.59
N SER A 358 9.14 13.34 -17.32
CA SER A 358 9.96 12.98 -16.18
C SER A 358 9.22 11.98 -15.30
N LYS A 359 9.91 11.44 -14.31
CA LYS A 359 9.31 10.58 -13.28
C LYS A 359 8.15 11.24 -12.51
N ASN A 360 8.14 12.57 -12.45
CA ASN A 360 7.12 13.35 -11.74
C ASN A 360 5.82 13.49 -12.55
N ASP A 361 5.86 13.25 -13.86
CA ASP A 361 4.69 13.37 -14.73
C ASP A 361 3.85 12.07 -14.77
N ALA A 362 4.35 11.01 -14.12
CA ALA A 362 3.62 9.76 -13.99
C ALA A 362 2.48 9.90 -12.97
N ILE A 363 1.32 9.36 -13.33
CA ILE A 363 0.09 9.40 -12.54
C ILE A 363 -0.09 8.05 -11.86
N SER A 364 -0.33 8.06 -10.55
CA SER A 364 -0.72 6.84 -9.83
C SER A 364 -2.10 6.37 -10.26
N THR A 365 -2.25 5.08 -10.51
CA THR A 365 -3.54 4.41 -10.79
C THR A 365 -3.88 3.43 -9.67
N SER A 366 -5.17 3.18 -9.48
CA SER A 366 -5.68 2.14 -8.58
C SER A 366 -5.54 0.73 -9.17
N ASP A 367 -5.22 0.60 -10.47
CA ASP A 367 -4.96 -0.68 -11.12
C ASP A 367 -3.51 -1.13 -10.82
N SER A 368 -3.37 -2.08 -9.90
CA SER A 368 -2.09 -2.63 -9.48
C SER A 368 -1.37 -3.44 -10.55
N THR A 369 -2.04 -3.77 -11.65
CA THR A 369 -1.45 -4.48 -12.78
C THR A 369 -0.76 -3.55 -13.77
N MET A 370 -1.09 -2.25 -13.76
CA MET A 370 -0.48 -1.29 -14.66
C MET A 370 0.99 -1.03 -14.32
N VAL A 371 1.79 -0.82 -15.36
CA VAL A 371 3.22 -0.53 -15.25
C VAL A 371 3.53 0.66 -16.12
N CYS A 372 4.29 1.64 -15.65
CA CYS A 372 4.77 2.73 -16.49
C CYS A 372 6.27 2.90 -16.33
N GLY A 373 6.93 3.50 -17.33
CA GLY A 373 8.35 3.77 -17.22
C GLY A 373 8.87 4.78 -18.24
N VAL A 374 10.03 5.35 -17.94
CA VAL A 374 10.81 6.24 -18.81
C VAL A 374 12.04 5.49 -19.32
N VAL A 375 12.53 5.83 -20.51
CA VAL A 375 13.73 5.21 -21.09
C VAL A 375 14.84 6.24 -21.15
N ASP A 376 15.87 6.07 -20.32
CA ASP A 376 17.05 6.95 -20.31
C ASP A 376 17.79 6.87 -21.67
N ASN A 377 18.40 7.99 -22.06
CA ASN A 377 19.15 8.17 -23.32
C ASN A 377 18.35 8.27 -24.63
N LYS A 378 17.04 8.51 -24.56
CA LYS A 378 16.34 9.26 -25.61
C LYS A 378 15.99 10.63 -25.06
N GLN A 379 16.97 11.53 -25.00
CA GLN A 379 16.68 12.95 -24.93
C GLN A 379 15.69 13.26 -26.07
N PRO A 380 14.63 14.06 -25.84
CA PRO A 380 13.91 14.65 -26.95
C PRO A 380 14.99 15.38 -27.76
N THR A 381 15.27 14.88 -28.97
CA THR A 381 15.93 15.74 -29.93
C THR A 381 14.99 16.93 -30.04
N PRO A 382 15.44 18.17 -29.81
CA PRO A 382 14.55 19.32 -29.93
C PRO A 382 14.10 19.37 -31.38
N THR A 383 12.92 18.81 -31.65
CA THR A 383 12.30 18.88 -32.94
C THR A 383 11.67 20.26 -33.01
N THR A 384 12.45 21.20 -33.54
CA THR A 384 11.92 22.34 -34.28
C THR A 384 11.21 21.86 -35.55
N SER A 385 10.33 20.86 -35.45
CA SER A 385 9.40 20.51 -36.52
C SER A 385 8.13 21.30 -36.25
N THR A 386 8.11 22.53 -36.75
CA THR A 386 6.88 23.28 -36.89
C THR A 386 5.91 22.45 -37.75
N VAL A 387 4.72 22.19 -37.22
CA VAL A 387 3.63 21.54 -37.97
C VAL A 387 3.39 22.34 -39.24
N GLN A 388 3.56 21.70 -40.40
CA GLN A 388 3.38 22.34 -41.70
C GLN A 388 1.89 22.31 -42.05
N TRP A 389 1.22 23.43 -41.84
CA TRP A 389 -0.21 23.57 -42.11
C TRP A 389 -0.47 23.75 -43.61
N ASN A 390 -1.38 22.94 -44.16
CA ASN A 390 -1.73 22.95 -45.58
C ASN A 390 -2.69 24.10 -45.97
N GLY A 391 -2.65 25.24 -45.27
CA GLY A 391 -3.54 26.39 -45.47
C GLY A 391 -5.00 26.19 -45.00
N ASN A 392 -5.51 24.96 -44.96
CA ASN A 392 -6.91 24.62 -44.69
C ASN A 392 -7.16 24.04 -43.28
N ASN A 393 -6.61 24.66 -42.24
CA ASN A 393 -6.84 24.26 -40.82
C ASN A 393 -6.55 22.78 -40.48
N TRP A 394 -5.77 22.07 -41.28
CA TRP A 394 -5.27 20.73 -40.96
C TRP A 394 -3.81 20.54 -41.43
N ALA A 395 -3.14 19.55 -40.86
CA ALA A 395 -1.78 19.17 -41.21
C ALA A 395 -1.58 17.64 -41.09
N MET A 396 -0.57 17.13 -41.81
CA MET A 396 -0.08 15.75 -41.64
C MET A 396 0.97 15.71 -40.53
N SER A 397 1.24 14.51 -40.02
CA SER A 397 2.28 14.27 -39.02
C SER A 397 2.12 15.16 -37.79
N CYS A 398 0.88 15.27 -37.30
CA CYS A 398 0.58 16.10 -36.15
C CYS A 398 -0.54 15.52 -35.28
N ASP A 399 -0.59 15.98 -34.03
CA ASP A 399 -1.56 15.62 -33.01
C ASP A 399 -1.94 16.82 -32.14
N PHE A 400 -3.13 16.77 -31.58
CA PHE A 400 -3.53 17.54 -30.41
C PHE A 400 -3.70 16.57 -29.24
N PRO A 401 -2.72 16.44 -28.34
CA PRO A 401 -2.79 15.43 -27.28
C PRO A 401 -3.98 15.64 -26.33
N GLY A 402 -4.76 14.58 -26.11
CA GLY A 402 -5.85 14.55 -25.11
C GLY A 402 -7.17 15.19 -25.56
N SER A 403 -8.01 15.54 -24.58
CA SER A 403 -9.31 16.20 -24.74
C SER A 403 -10.32 15.51 -25.67
N ASP A 404 -10.25 14.19 -25.77
CA ASP A 404 -11.13 13.38 -26.63
C ASP A 404 -12.59 13.40 -26.13
N LEU A 405 -13.50 13.89 -26.99
CA LEU A 405 -14.96 13.82 -26.82
C LEU A 405 -15.52 12.47 -27.25
N SER A 406 -15.07 11.99 -28.41
CA SER A 406 -15.58 10.78 -29.05
C SER A 406 -14.63 10.33 -30.16
N ASN A 407 -14.83 9.14 -30.71
CA ASN A 407 -14.09 8.66 -31.86
C ASN A 407 -14.99 7.94 -32.88
N VAL A 408 -14.57 7.90 -34.14
CA VAL A 408 -15.26 7.16 -35.20
C VAL A 408 -14.26 6.62 -36.21
N LYS A 409 -14.52 5.40 -36.70
CA LYS A 409 -13.75 4.80 -37.79
C LYS A 409 -14.13 5.46 -39.12
N ILE A 410 -13.22 6.23 -39.70
CA ILE A 410 -13.44 7.00 -40.94
C ILE A 410 -12.09 7.31 -41.60
N ALA A 411 -12.07 7.62 -42.90
CA ALA A 411 -10.85 8.05 -43.59
C ALA A 411 -10.43 9.49 -43.16
N PRO A 412 -9.13 9.83 -43.19
CA PRO A 412 -8.60 11.06 -42.61
C PRO A 412 -9.22 12.34 -43.20
N GLU A 413 -9.51 12.33 -44.50
CA GLU A 413 -10.10 13.45 -45.24
C GLU A 413 -11.50 13.85 -44.74
N PHE A 414 -12.22 12.95 -44.05
CA PHE A 414 -13.55 13.22 -43.52
C PHE A 414 -13.55 13.64 -42.05
N CYS A 415 -12.39 13.62 -41.38
CA CYS A 415 -12.29 13.86 -39.94
C CYS A 415 -12.69 15.30 -39.57
N GLY A 416 -12.32 16.29 -40.39
CA GLY A 416 -12.73 17.69 -40.19
C GLY A 416 -14.23 17.91 -40.35
N GLY A 417 -14.85 17.33 -41.37
CA GLY A 417 -16.30 17.40 -41.55
C GLY A 417 -17.06 16.73 -40.40
N LYS A 418 -16.53 15.62 -39.87
CA LYS A 418 -17.10 14.95 -38.72
C LYS A 418 -16.98 15.81 -37.45
N CYS A 419 -15.84 16.44 -37.21
CA CYS A 419 -15.67 17.36 -36.08
C CYS A 419 -16.65 18.53 -36.17
N ALA A 420 -16.83 19.15 -37.33
CA ALA A 420 -17.79 20.25 -37.51
C ALA A 420 -19.26 19.87 -37.20
N GLN A 421 -19.61 18.60 -37.33
CA GLN A 421 -20.95 18.08 -37.00
C GLN A 421 -21.08 17.61 -35.54
N THR A 422 -19.97 17.46 -34.82
CA THR A 422 -19.95 16.98 -33.44
C THR A 422 -20.04 18.19 -32.50
N GLN A 423 -21.11 18.23 -31.70
CA GLN A 423 -21.31 19.30 -30.73
C GLN A 423 -20.09 19.39 -29.79
N GLN A 424 -19.59 20.62 -29.57
CA GLN A 424 -18.40 20.94 -28.75
C GLN A 424 -17.05 20.53 -29.35
N CYS A 425 -17.00 19.96 -30.56
CA CYS A 425 -15.73 19.65 -31.20
C CYS A 425 -15.07 20.92 -31.73
N THR A 426 -13.87 21.21 -31.23
CA THR A 426 -13.07 22.36 -31.64
C THR A 426 -11.87 21.95 -32.49
N HIS A 427 -11.44 20.69 -32.39
CA HIS A 427 -10.29 20.15 -33.12
C HIS A 427 -10.34 18.63 -33.17
N TYR A 428 -9.44 18.02 -33.92
CA TYR A 428 -9.41 16.57 -34.12
C TYR A 428 -8.00 16.04 -34.38
N THR A 429 -7.84 14.74 -34.16
CA THR A 429 -6.70 13.94 -34.63
C THR A 429 -7.22 12.70 -35.31
N TRP A 430 -6.62 12.30 -36.42
CA TRP A 430 -6.82 11.02 -37.08
C TRP A 430 -5.58 10.15 -36.94
N THR A 431 -5.77 8.87 -36.64
CA THR A 431 -4.68 7.88 -36.55
C THR A 431 -5.04 6.61 -37.29
N GLN A 432 -4.04 5.78 -37.59
CA GLN A 432 -4.26 4.44 -38.16
C GLN A 432 -4.94 3.44 -37.21
N TYR A 433 -5.28 3.86 -35.98
CA TYR A 433 -5.93 3.02 -34.99
C TYR A 433 -7.18 2.33 -35.58
N SER A 434 -7.27 1.01 -35.37
CA SER A 434 -8.37 0.15 -35.87
C SER A 434 -8.64 0.24 -37.38
N GLY A 435 -7.62 0.56 -38.18
CA GLY A 435 -7.73 0.74 -39.63
C GLY A 435 -8.21 2.13 -40.05
N GLY A 436 -8.04 3.14 -39.19
CA GLY A 436 -8.34 4.54 -39.46
C GLY A 436 -9.42 5.11 -38.55
N THR A 437 -9.03 5.85 -37.52
CA THR A 437 -9.93 6.41 -36.52
C THR A 437 -9.71 7.91 -36.35
N CYS A 438 -10.81 8.65 -36.43
CA CYS A 438 -10.89 10.08 -36.15
C CYS A 438 -11.33 10.29 -34.70
N TRP A 439 -10.54 11.05 -33.95
CA TRP A 439 -10.74 11.43 -32.56
C TRP A 439 -11.18 12.89 -32.51
N MET A 440 -12.43 13.12 -32.13
CA MET A 440 -13.02 14.45 -31.98
C MET A 440 -12.70 14.99 -30.61
N LYS A 441 -12.27 16.25 -30.51
CA LYS A 441 -11.74 16.83 -29.28
C LYS A 441 -12.36 18.19 -28.96
N SER A 442 -12.37 18.57 -27.69
CA SER A 442 -12.91 19.86 -27.21
C SER A 442 -11.87 20.69 -26.46
N GLY A 443 -12.16 21.97 -26.27
CA GLY A 443 -11.29 22.90 -25.55
C GLY A 443 -10.74 24.02 -26.44
N ALA A 444 -10.10 25.00 -25.81
CA ALA A 444 -9.51 26.14 -26.51
C ALA A 444 -8.12 25.76 -27.01
N VAL A 445 -7.97 25.60 -28.33
CA VAL A 445 -6.69 25.32 -28.98
C VAL A 445 -6.52 26.21 -30.21
N SER A 446 -5.27 26.42 -30.59
CA SER A 446 -4.81 27.10 -31.79
C SER A 446 -3.88 26.21 -32.59
N LYS A 447 -3.53 26.61 -33.81
CA LYS A 447 -2.55 25.90 -34.65
C LYS A 447 -1.18 25.72 -34.00
N ASN A 448 -0.82 26.59 -33.04
CA ASN A 448 0.46 26.53 -32.35
C ASN A 448 0.48 25.45 -31.25
N ASP A 449 -0.69 24.96 -30.85
CA ASP A 449 -0.82 23.93 -29.82
C ASP A 449 -0.74 22.51 -30.40
N ALA A 450 -0.66 22.39 -31.73
CA ALA A 450 -0.45 21.12 -32.41
C ALA A 450 1.00 20.65 -32.25
N VAL A 451 1.16 19.38 -31.90
CA VAL A 451 2.45 18.71 -31.74
C VAL A 451 2.77 17.95 -33.02
N ALA A 452 3.97 18.14 -33.57
CA ALA A 452 4.43 17.35 -34.69
C ALA A 452 4.77 15.92 -34.25
N THR A 453 4.34 14.93 -35.02
CA THR A 453 4.59 13.51 -34.80
C THR A 453 5.50 12.97 -35.89
N SER A 454 6.14 11.83 -35.64
CA SER A 454 6.91 11.13 -36.66
C SER A 454 6.11 10.17 -37.51
N ASP A 455 4.84 9.98 -37.19
CA ASP A 455 3.94 9.16 -37.97
C ASP A 455 3.45 9.99 -39.16
N PRO A 456 3.92 9.71 -40.39
CA PRO A 456 3.52 10.48 -41.57
C PRO A 456 2.05 10.28 -41.95
N THR A 457 1.34 9.39 -41.27
CA THR A 457 -0.05 9.04 -41.54
C THR A 457 -1.03 9.73 -40.60
N MET A 458 -0.57 10.27 -39.47
CA MET A 458 -1.42 11.04 -38.57
C MET A 458 -1.85 12.36 -39.21
N VAL A 459 -3.08 12.78 -38.92
CA VAL A 459 -3.65 14.04 -39.40
C VAL A 459 -4.29 14.77 -38.25
N CYS A 460 -3.96 16.03 -38.02
CA CYS A 460 -4.66 16.86 -37.03
C CYS A 460 -5.29 18.08 -37.70
N GLY A 461 -6.34 18.62 -37.09
CA GLY A 461 -6.95 19.85 -37.58
C GLY A 461 -7.77 20.59 -36.53
N VAL A 462 -7.99 21.87 -36.79
CA VAL A 462 -8.78 22.79 -35.97
C VAL A 462 -10.03 23.22 -36.74
N ASN A 463 -11.17 23.39 -36.06
CA ASN A 463 -12.41 23.82 -36.70
C ASN A 463 -12.57 25.34 -36.62
#